data_AF-A0A7S3UU38-F1
#
_entry.id   AF-A0A7S3UU38-F1
#
_cell.length_a   1.000
_cell.length_b   1.000
_cell.length_c   1.000
_cell.angle_alpha   90.00
_cell.angle_beta   90.00
_cell.angle_gamma   90.00
#
_symmetry.space_group_name_H-M   'P 1'
#
loop_
_entity.id
_entity.type
_entity.pdbx_description
1 polymer ?
#
loop_
_entity_poly.entity_id
_entity_poly.type
_entity_poly.pdbx_seq_one_letter_code
_entity_poly.pdbx_strand_id
1 'polypeptide(L)'
;MCQLDWAKKKLQLETPVEVDTGEELCGVICVHPEGEVVCCGFGAAFRLFVIHENKMVLVGEQLSDEAEETPSVNSVCFSPKGDNIVAGGEDGKVRVWKLQNLKGAVAGARAS
;
A
#
# COMPACT_ATOMS: atom_id res chain seq x y z
N MET A 1 -23.59 14.59 -35.32
CA MET A 1 -22.72 13.43 -35.04
C MET A 1 -21.36 13.98 -34.62
N CYS A 2 -21.14 14.12 -33.31
CA CYS A 2 -19.94 14.76 -32.78
C CYS A 2 -18.81 13.72 -32.76
N GLN A 3 -17.85 13.81 -33.69
CA GLN A 3 -16.68 12.93 -33.70
C GLN A 3 -15.77 13.33 -32.52
N LEU A 4 -15.58 12.41 -31.57
CA LEU A 4 -14.55 12.54 -30.55
C LEU A 4 -13.19 12.22 -31.19
N ASP A 5 -12.26 13.19 -31.22
CA ASP A 5 -10.88 12.99 -31.64
C ASP A 5 -10.11 12.22 -30.54
N TRP A 6 -10.04 10.89 -30.70
CA TRP A 6 -9.41 9.94 -29.76
C TRP A 6 -7.89 10.10 -29.66
N ALA A 7 -7.25 10.80 -30.61
CA ALA A 7 -5.79 10.94 -30.65
C ALA A 7 -5.25 12.02 -29.71
N LYS A 8 -6.07 13.01 -29.33
CA LYS A 8 -5.65 14.19 -28.54
C LYS A 8 -6.00 14.14 -27.05
N LYS A 9 -6.60 13.05 -26.59
CA LYS A 9 -6.97 12.83 -25.18
C LYS A 9 -6.41 11.50 -24.64
N LYS A 10 -5.19 11.15 -25.01
CA LYS A 10 -4.49 10.01 -24.38
C LYS A 10 -3.90 10.46 -23.06
N LEU A 11 -4.20 9.71 -22.00
CA LEU A 11 -3.52 9.86 -20.71
C LEU A 11 -2.01 9.69 -20.95
N GLN A 12 -1.23 10.73 -20.66
CA GLN A 12 0.22 10.63 -20.65
C GLN A 12 0.64 10.20 -19.26
N LEU A 13 1.44 9.15 -19.17
CA LEU A 13 2.00 8.67 -17.92
C LEU A 13 3.40 9.26 -17.78
N GLU A 14 3.72 9.73 -16.58
CA GLU A 14 5.08 10.09 -16.20
C GLU A 14 5.90 8.82 -15.94
N THR A 15 7.23 8.95 -15.84
CA THR A 15 8.10 7.84 -15.44
C THR A 15 7.67 7.31 -14.07
N PRO A 16 7.49 5.98 -13.91
CA PRO A 16 7.05 5.42 -12.63
C PRO A 16 8.11 5.65 -11.55
N VAL A 17 7.64 5.93 -10.33
CA VAL A 17 8.49 5.90 -9.14
C VAL A 17 8.70 4.45 -8.75
N GLU A 18 9.94 4.00 -8.80
CA GLU A 18 10.34 2.66 -8.35
C GLU A 18 10.90 2.75 -6.94
N VAL A 19 10.42 1.87 -6.05
CA VAL A 19 10.94 1.74 -4.70
C VAL A 19 11.32 0.29 -4.47
N ASP A 20 12.54 0.10 -3.96
CA ASP A 20 12.97 -1.19 -3.46
C ASP A 20 12.13 -1.51 -2.22
N THR A 21 11.33 -2.56 -2.35
CA THR A 21 10.42 -2.97 -1.29
C THR A 21 11.01 -4.06 -0.41
N GLY A 22 12.29 -4.40 -0.57
CA GLY A 22 13.01 -5.43 0.20
C GLY A 22 13.20 -6.74 -0.56
N GLU A 23 13.76 -7.75 0.11
CA GLU A 23 14.14 -9.03 -0.52
C GLU A 23 12.94 -9.92 -0.89
N GLU A 24 11.78 -9.69 -0.29
CA GLU A 24 10.57 -10.46 -0.54
C GLU A 24 9.71 -9.89 -1.67
N LEU A 25 9.02 -10.77 -2.41
CA LEU A 25 8.13 -10.38 -3.48
C LEU A 25 6.89 -9.65 -2.94
N CYS A 26 6.63 -8.46 -3.48
CA CYS A 26 5.37 -7.76 -3.27
C CYS A 26 4.25 -8.46 -4.05
N GLY A 27 3.49 -9.33 -3.38
CA GLY A 27 2.42 -10.12 -4.02
C GLY A 27 1.08 -9.39 -4.08
N VAL A 28 0.82 -8.50 -3.13
CA VAL A 28 -0.47 -7.80 -3.00
C VAL A 28 -0.27 -6.32 -2.67
N ILE A 29 -1.12 -5.47 -3.23
CA ILE A 29 -1.07 -4.02 -3.02
C ILE A 29 -2.48 -3.45 -2.87
N CYS A 30 -2.64 -2.48 -1.97
CA CYS A 30 -3.84 -1.66 -1.92
C CYS A 30 -3.50 -0.20 -1.60
N VAL A 31 -4.36 0.71 -2.07
CA VAL A 31 -4.21 2.15 -1.86
C VAL A 31 -5.24 2.60 -0.85
N HIS A 32 -4.81 3.43 0.09
CA HIS A 32 -5.68 4.08 1.06
C HIS A 32 -6.73 4.96 0.34
N PRO A 33 -7.97 5.11 0.86
CA PRO A 33 -9.02 5.87 0.19
C PRO A 33 -8.68 7.33 -0.16
N GLU A 34 -7.79 7.95 0.62
CA GLU A 34 -7.29 9.32 0.35
C GLU A 34 -6.14 9.36 -0.68
N GLY A 35 -5.64 8.21 -1.16
CA GLY A 35 -4.68 8.10 -2.26
C GLY A 35 -3.21 8.26 -1.88
N GLU A 36 -2.91 8.72 -0.67
CA GLU A 36 -1.53 9.07 -0.26
C GLU A 36 -0.72 7.91 0.29
N VAL A 37 -1.39 6.85 0.76
CA VAL A 37 -0.74 5.73 1.44
C VAL A 37 -1.01 4.45 0.67
N VAL A 38 0.04 3.67 0.48
CA VAL A 38 0.00 2.35 -0.16
C VAL A 38 0.39 1.32 0.87
N CYS A 39 -0.37 0.23 0.93
CA CYS A 39 0.00 -0.97 1.66
C CYS A 39 0.45 -2.04 0.65
N CYS A 40 1.64 -2.58 0.87
CA CYS A 40 2.23 -3.66 0.10
C CYS A 40 2.39 -4.88 1.02
N GLY A 41 1.89 -6.05 0.61
CA GLY A 41 2.05 -7.31 1.34
C GLY A 41 3.19 -8.17 0.77
N PHE A 42 3.97 -8.77 1.66
CA PHE A 42 5.16 -9.58 1.39
C PHE A 42 5.13 -10.81 2.27
N GLY A 43 4.95 -12.01 1.71
CA GLY A 43 4.84 -13.22 2.52
C GLY A 43 3.86 -12.99 3.67
N ALA A 44 4.32 -13.09 4.92
CA ALA A 44 3.52 -12.87 6.13
C ALA A 44 3.46 -11.42 6.64
N ALA A 45 4.22 -10.52 6.04
CA ALA A 45 4.37 -9.13 6.43
C ALA A 45 3.62 -8.17 5.49
N PHE A 46 3.51 -6.92 5.92
CA PHE A 46 3.14 -5.83 5.02
C PHE A 46 3.87 -4.54 5.41
N ARG A 47 4.15 -3.70 4.41
CA ARG A 47 4.75 -2.36 4.58
C ARG A 47 3.78 -1.29 4.09
N LEU A 48 3.86 -0.13 4.73
CA LEU A 48 3.11 1.07 4.41
C LEU A 48 4.05 2.13 3.88
N PHE A 49 3.71 2.66 2.71
CA PHE A 49 4.45 3.71 2.05
C PHE A 49 3.58 4.94 1.84
N VAL A 50 4.13 6.13 2.06
CA VAL A 50 3.53 7.39 1.62
C VAL A 50 4.03 7.72 0.22
N ILE A 51 3.12 7.94 -0.72
CA ILE A 51 3.45 8.50 -2.04
C ILE A 51 3.57 10.01 -1.86
N HIS A 52 4.74 10.55 -2.15
CA HIS A 52 4.95 11.99 -2.14
C HIS A 52 5.86 12.41 -3.29
N GLU A 53 5.35 13.26 -4.19
CA GLU A 53 6.07 13.68 -5.39
C GLU A 53 6.59 12.47 -6.19
N ASN A 54 7.90 12.40 -6.44
CA ASN A 54 8.57 11.30 -7.15
C ASN A 54 9.24 10.29 -6.21
N LYS A 55 8.74 10.12 -4.98
CA LYS A 55 9.24 9.13 -4.03
C LYS A 55 8.12 8.40 -3.30
N MET A 56 8.43 7.19 -2.83
CA MET A 56 7.64 6.53 -1.79
C MET A 56 8.47 6.41 -0.53
N VAL A 57 7.90 6.81 0.61
CA VAL A 57 8.59 6.82 1.90
C VAL A 57 7.99 5.74 2.79
N LEU A 58 8.81 4.83 3.29
CA LEU A 58 8.38 3.81 4.26
C LEU A 58 7.96 4.51 5.56
N VAL A 59 6.72 4.28 6.00
CA VAL A 59 6.14 4.90 7.21
C VAL A 59 5.61 3.89 8.22
N GLY A 60 5.56 2.62 7.86
CA GLY A 60 5.12 1.57 8.76
C GLY A 60 5.40 0.19 8.19
N GLU A 61 5.55 -0.77 9.08
CA GLU A 61 5.76 -2.16 8.74
C GLU A 61 5.14 -3.02 9.83
N GLN A 62 4.38 -4.02 9.41
CA GLN A 62 4.00 -5.12 10.26
C GLN A 62 4.86 -6.31 9.87
N LEU A 63 5.82 -6.63 10.74
CA LEU A 63 6.54 -7.90 10.69
C LEU A 63 5.69 -8.95 11.41
N SER A 64 5.71 -10.18 10.90
CA SER A 64 5.31 -11.31 11.71
C SER A 64 6.33 -11.53 12.82
N ASP A 65 5.86 -11.88 14.01
CA ASP A 65 6.77 -12.34 15.06
C ASP A 65 7.51 -13.59 14.55
N GLU A 66 8.82 -13.68 14.79
CA GLU A 66 9.71 -14.80 14.39
C GLU A 66 9.31 -16.17 15.00
N ALA A 67 8.17 -16.27 15.66
CA ALA A 67 7.69 -17.47 16.36
C ALA A 67 6.58 -18.17 15.56
N GLU A 68 6.96 -19.30 14.95
CA GLU A 68 6.15 -20.25 14.16
C GLU A 68 5.61 -19.69 12.84
N GLU A 69 5.70 -20.52 11.78
CA GLU A 69 5.41 -20.16 10.38
C GLU A 69 4.18 -19.26 10.25
N THR A 70 4.43 -17.96 10.17
CA THR A 70 3.36 -17.02 9.92
C THR A 70 2.93 -17.18 8.45
N PRO A 71 1.67 -17.49 8.21
CA PRO A 71 1.16 -17.85 6.88
C PRO A 71 1.11 -16.62 5.98
N SER A 72 1.29 -16.83 4.67
CA SER A 72 1.35 -15.75 3.69
C SER A 72 0.04 -14.96 3.65
N VAL A 73 0.15 -13.65 3.48
CA VAL A 73 -0.94 -12.71 3.22
C VAL A 73 -1.28 -12.76 1.74
N ASN A 74 -2.48 -13.21 1.43
CA ASN A 74 -2.98 -13.36 0.06
C ASN A 74 -3.90 -12.22 -0.38
N SER A 75 -4.31 -11.35 0.54
CA SER A 75 -5.16 -10.21 0.24
C SER A 75 -5.02 -9.13 1.31
N VAL A 76 -5.00 -7.86 0.90
CA VAL A 76 -4.99 -6.69 1.78
C VAL A 76 -5.97 -5.64 1.28
N CYS A 77 -6.61 -4.92 2.20
CA CYS A 77 -7.50 -3.81 1.85
C CYS A 77 -7.57 -2.78 2.98
N PHE A 78 -7.65 -1.50 2.62
CA PHE A 78 -8.05 -0.44 3.56
C PHE A 78 -9.56 -0.40 3.72
N SER A 79 -10.03 -0.13 4.93
CA SER A 79 -11.42 0.25 5.14
C SER A 79 -11.79 1.51 4.35
N PRO A 80 -13.06 1.72 3.95
CA PRO A 80 -13.49 2.93 3.25
C PRO A 80 -13.23 4.24 4.01
N LYS A 81 -13.18 4.17 5.35
CA LYS A 81 -12.84 5.31 6.21
C LYS A 81 -11.33 5.54 6.34
N GLY A 82 -10.50 4.62 5.87
CA GLY A 82 -9.05 4.73 5.96
C GLY A 82 -8.46 4.47 7.34
N ASP A 83 -9.26 4.07 8.33
CA ASP A 83 -8.82 3.90 9.71
C ASP A 83 -8.40 2.47 10.06
N ASN A 84 -8.62 1.52 9.16
CA ASN A 84 -8.22 0.13 9.32
C ASN A 84 -7.60 -0.48 8.06
N ILE A 85 -6.75 -1.48 8.26
CA ILE A 85 -6.28 -2.43 7.24
C ILE A 85 -6.81 -3.81 7.60
N VAL A 86 -7.27 -4.54 6.60
CA VAL A 86 -7.74 -5.92 6.70
C VAL A 86 -6.87 -6.79 5.81
N ALA A 87 -6.42 -7.93 6.32
CA ALA A 87 -5.66 -8.92 5.55
C ALA A 87 -6.23 -10.33 5.71
N GLY A 88 -6.21 -11.11 4.63
CA GLY A 88 -6.55 -12.53 4.63
C GLY A 88 -5.29 -13.38 4.39
N GLY A 89 -5.09 -14.41 5.21
CA GLY A 89 -3.91 -15.29 5.14
C GLY A 89 -4.23 -16.71 4.68
N GLU A 90 -3.19 -17.47 4.35
CA GLU A 90 -3.26 -18.90 3.99
C GLU A 90 -3.76 -19.81 5.13
N ASP A 91 -3.67 -19.34 6.37
CA ASP A 91 -4.24 -20.04 7.53
C ASP A 91 -5.76 -19.92 7.66
N GLY A 92 -6.42 -19.31 6.67
CA GLY A 92 -7.85 -19.08 6.70
C GLY A 92 -8.27 -18.03 7.74
N LYS A 93 -7.32 -17.28 8.32
CA LYS A 93 -7.62 -16.20 9.27
C LYS A 93 -7.67 -14.85 8.56
N VAL A 94 -8.58 -14.01 9.06
CA VAL A 94 -8.64 -12.58 8.73
C VAL A 94 -8.07 -11.80 9.90
N ARG A 95 -7.16 -10.88 9.60
CA ARG A 95 -6.51 -10.00 10.58
C ARG A 95 -6.89 -8.56 10.28
N VAL A 96 -7.11 -7.77 11.33
CA VAL A 96 -7.54 -6.36 11.22
C VAL A 96 -6.66 -5.51 12.11
N TRP A 97 -6.08 -4.45 11.54
CA TRP A 97 -5.27 -3.48 12.24
C TRP A 97 -5.93 -2.12 12.17
N LYS A 98 -6.02 -1.44 13.32
CA LYS A 98 -6.43 -0.04 13.38
C LYS A 98 -5.22 0.86 13.19
N LEU A 99 -5.29 1.76 12.22
CA LEU A 99 -4.23 2.72 11.93
C LEU A 99 -4.28 3.85 12.93
N GLN A 100 -3.21 3.97 13.72
CA GLN A 100 -3.03 5.06 14.66
C GLN A 100 -2.00 6.03 14.12
N ASN A 101 -2.25 7.33 14.29
CA ASN A 101 -1.32 8.40 13.90
C ASN A 101 -0.93 8.42 12.40
N LEU A 102 -1.78 7.90 11.50
CA LEU A 102 -1.49 7.89 10.06
C LEU A 102 -1.20 9.29 9.50
N LYS A 103 -1.97 10.30 9.96
CA LYS A 103 -1.77 11.70 9.56
C LYS A 103 -0.39 12.24 9.94
N GLY A 104 0.11 11.88 11.13
CA GLY A 104 1.45 12.28 11.57
C GLY A 104 2.53 11.65 10.71
N ALA A 105 2.37 10.36 10.36
CA ALA A 105 3.27 9.65 9.47
C ALA A 105 3.32 10.27 8.06
N VAL A 106 2.15 10.61 7.49
CA VAL A 106 2.06 11.31 6.19
C VAL A 106 2.73 12.68 6.25
N ALA A 107 2.46 13.47 7.29
CA ALA A 107 3.09 14.78 7.46
C ALA A 107 4.62 14.67 7.59
N GLY A 108 5.12 13.69 8.33
CA GLY A 108 6.56 13.42 8.46
C GLY A 108 7.21 13.03 7.14
N ALA A 109 6.60 12.13 6.38
CA ALA A 109 7.10 11.71 5.06
C ALA A 109 7.16 12.86 4.05
N ARG A 110 6.20 13.78 4.09
CA ARG A 110 6.20 15.00 3.24
C ARG A 110 7.28 16.02 3.63
N ALA A 111 7.79 15.96 4.85
CA ALA A 111 8.81 16.87 5.35
C ALA A 111 10.24 16.34 5.18
N SER A 112 10.39 15.03 4.95
CA SER A 112 11.66 14.38 4.59
C SER A 112 12.05 14.58 3.13
#